data_AF-A0A9C9G0Y0-F1
#
_entry.id   AF-A0A9C9G0Y0-F1
#
_cell.length_a   1.000
_cell.length_b   1.000
_cell.length_c   1.000
_cell.angle_alpha   90.00
_cell.angle_beta   90.00
_cell.angle_gamma   90.00
#
_symmetry.space_group_name_H-M   'P 1'
#
loop_
_entity.id
_entity.type
_entity.pdbx_description
1 polymer ?
#
loop_
_entity_poly.entity_id
_entity_poly.type
_entity_poly.pdbx_seq_one_letter_code
_entity_poly.pdbx_strand_id
1 'polypeptide(L)'
;MNMLSYLMKSPSMGGSHFFNEHPTTMTEQKRQISNKFLATVLVGIATALFGTLAVLFYLGLFTRVDVERVQAPSYRIAYLPHVGPYNQIEPTIKRVAQSLEKAGLVAKTAFALLLDDNGQVKPENRRSKTGYLLSDRAVVPTDLQEGLIQPREVLRVRFSGGTLMGSYKAYQAMKEWASVRGYQLLLPALEIYPPGDPKEYQLGIRKKS
;
A
#
# COMPACT_ATOMS: atom_id res chain seq x y z
N MET A 1 -36.20 -93.41 26.76
CA MET A 1 -35.66 -94.73 27.16
C MET A 1 -34.23 -94.76 26.66
N ASN A 2 -33.16 -94.56 27.45
CA ASN A 2 -32.97 -94.53 28.91
C ASN A 2 -32.15 -93.27 29.32
N MET A 3 -32.50 -92.57 30.42
CA MET A 3 -32.00 -92.75 31.82
C MET A 3 -30.61 -92.08 32.00
N LEU A 4 -30.54 -90.88 32.59
CA LEU A 4 -30.12 -90.58 34.00
C LEU A 4 -28.66 -91.02 34.30
N SER A 5 -27.78 -90.22 34.94
CA SER A 5 -28.02 -89.38 36.13
C SER A 5 -26.83 -88.46 36.53
N TYR A 6 -27.12 -87.37 37.26
CA TYR A 6 -26.34 -86.83 38.43
C TYR A 6 -24.88 -86.35 38.24
N LEU A 7 -24.51 -85.07 38.45
CA LEU A 7 -24.18 -84.38 39.73
C LEU A 7 -23.75 -82.91 39.42
N MET A 8 -23.69 -81.87 40.29
CA MET A 8 -24.31 -81.55 41.60
C MET A 8 -24.18 -80.02 41.89
N LYS A 9 -25.03 -79.46 42.78
CA LYS A 9 -24.74 -78.39 43.78
C LYS A 9 -24.50 -76.90 43.36
N SER A 10 -25.52 -76.07 43.66
CA SER A 10 -25.44 -74.61 43.98
C SER A 10 -25.04 -74.42 45.49
N PRO A 11 -24.89 -73.23 46.14
CA PRO A 11 -25.20 -71.84 45.72
C PRO A 11 -24.25 -70.71 46.27
N SER A 12 -24.71 -69.45 46.16
CA SER A 12 -24.58 -68.35 47.16
C SER A 12 -23.39 -67.37 47.16
N MET A 13 -23.79 -66.09 47.07
CA MET A 13 -23.18 -64.79 47.40
C MET A 13 -21.98 -64.70 48.38
N GLY A 14 -21.12 -63.72 48.12
CA GLY A 14 -20.20 -63.09 49.07
C GLY A 14 -19.27 -62.10 48.36
N GLY A 15 -19.49 -60.79 48.50
CA GLY A 15 -18.77 -59.77 47.73
C GLY A 15 -17.53 -59.19 48.41
N SER A 16 -16.75 -58.41 47.66
CA SER A 16 -15.84 -57.40 48.22
C SER A 16 -15.59 -56.28 47.21
N HIS A 17 -15.48 -55.05 47.71
CA HIS A 17 -15.23 -53.85 46.91
C HIS A 17 -13.81 -53.87 46.32
N PHE A 18 -13.67 -53.57 45.03
CA PHE A 18 -12.50 -52.83 44.54
C PHE A 18 -12.93 -51.71 43.60
N PHE A 19 -12.82 -50.50 44.15
CA PHE A 19 -12.92 -49.22 43.46
C PHE A 19 -11.77 -49.12 42.45
N ASN A 20 -12.06 -48.76 41.19
CA ASN A 20 -11.01 -48.47 40.21
C ASN A 20 -11.45 -47.36 39.24
N GLU A 21 -11.55 -46.14 39.77
CA GLU A 21 -11.79 -44.95 38.96
C GLU A 21 -10.55 -44.55 38.15
N HIS A 22 -10.76 -44.38 36.84
CA HIS A 22 -10.14 -43.40 35.94
C HIS A 22 -8.61 -43.13 35.94
N PRO A 23 -7.95 -43.49 34.82
CA PRO A 23 -6.83 -42.73 34.24
C PRO A 23 -7.23 -41.91 32.99
N THR A 24 -8.50 -41.92 32.58
CA THR A 24 -8.95 -41.26 31.33
C THR A 24 -9.02 -39.73 31.45
N THR A 25 -9.48 -39.22 32.59
CA THR A 25 -9.76 -37.79 32.83
C THR A 25 -8.54 -36.90 32.61
N MET A 26 -7.37 -37.24 33.17
CA MET A 26 -6.14 -36.45 33.00
C MET A 26 -5.65 -36.39 31.54
N THR A 27 -5.72 -37.51 30.81
CA THR A 27 -5.24 -37.58 29.42
C THR A 27 -6.15 -36.76 28.50
N GLU A 28 -7.46 -36.88 28.69
CA GLU A 28 -8.47 -36.16 27.90
C GLU A 28 -8.50 -34.66 28.24
N GLN A 29 -8.39 -34.29 29.51
CA GLN A 29 -8.27 -32.89 29.95
C GLN A 29 -7.00 -32.23 29.39
N LYS A 30 -5.84 -32.91 29.45
CA LYS A 30 -4.58 -32.39 28.87
C LYS A 30 -4.69 -32.20 27.35
N ARG A 31 -5.36 -33.13 26.65
CA ARG A 31 -5.65 -33.01 25.20
C ARG A 31 -6.62 -31.87 24.90
N GLN A 32 -7.66 -31.68 25.72
CA GLN A 32 -8.62 -30.58 25.55
C GLN A 32 -7.98 -29.21 25.78
N ILE A 33 -7.12 -29.07 26.80
CA ILE A 33 -6.35 -27.84 27.06
C ILE A 33 -5.37 -27.57 25.91
N SER A 34 -4.66 -28.61 25.43
CA SER A 34 -3.75 -28.49 24.28
C SER A 34 -4.48 -28.04 23.00
N ASN A 35 -5.66 -28.61 22.71
CA ASN A 35 -6.48 -28.20 21.56
C ASN A 35 -6.99 -26.74 21.69
N LYS A 36 -7.43 -26.34 22.89
CA LYS A 36 -7.86 -24.95 23.15
C LYS A 36 -6.70 -23.96 23.00
N PHE A 37 -5.52 -24.29 23.53
CA PHE A 37 -4.32 -23.48 23.39
C PHE A 37 -3.89 -23.37 21.91
N LEU A 38 -3.85 -24.49 21.18
CA LEU A 38 -3.55 -24.52 19.75
C LEU A 38 -4.55 -23.66 18.95
N ALA A 39 -5.85 -23.77 19.24
CA ALA A 39 -6.87 -22.96 18.60
C ALA A 39 -6.65 -21.45 18.87
N THR A 40 -6.36 -21.05 20.11
CA THR A 40 -6.05 -19.65 20.46
C THR A 40 -4.80 -19.14 19.72
N VAL A 41 -3.75 -19.96 19.63
CA VAL A 41 -2.52 -19.60 18.88
C VAL A 41 -2.83 -19.45 17.38
N LEU A 42 -3.60 -20.36 16.79
CA LEU A 42 -4.02 -20.28 15.38
C LEU A 42 -4.90 -19.06 15.11
N VAL A 43 -5.82 -18.71 16.01
CA VAL A 43 -6.63 -17.47 15.92
C VAL A 43 -5.74 -16.23 16.01
N GLY A 44 -4.75 -16.21 16.91
CA GLY A 44 -3.77 -15.13 17.01
C GLY A 44 -2.96 -14.94 15.72
N ILE A 45 -2.45 -16.04 15.15
CA ILE A 45 -1.72 -16.05 13.87
C ILE A 45 -2.63 -15.57 12.73
N ALA A 46 -3.84 -16.12 12.62
CA ALA A 46 -4.80 -15.74 11.58
C ALA A 46 -5.17 -14.24 11.66
N THR A 47 -5.33 -13.70 12.87
CA THR A 47 -5.58 -12.28 13.11
C THR A 47 -4.40 -11.41 12.67
N ALA A 48 -3.17 -11.81 13.02
CA ALA A 48 -1.96 -11.09 12.61
C ALA A 48 -1.75 -11.12 11.08
N LEU A 49 -2.00 -12.26 10.43
CA LEU A 49 -1.94 -12.40 8.97
C LEU A 49 -3.02 -11.57 8.28
N PHE A 50 -4.25 -11.58 8.77
CA PHE A 50 -5.35 -10.79 8.22
C PHE A 50 -5.10 -9.29 8.36
N GLY A 51 -4.67 -8.83 9.54
CA GLY A 51 -4.29 -7.43 9.77
C GLY A 51 -3.14 -6.99 8.86
N THR A 52 -2.12 -7.83 8.72
CA THR A 52 -1.01 -7.59 7.77
C THR A 52 -1.53 -7.45 6.34
N LEU A 53 -2.36 -8.40 5.90
CA LEU A 53 -2.92 -8.43 4.54
C LEU A 53 -3.77 -7.18 4.25
N ALA A 54 -4.59 -6.75 5.22
CA ALA A 54 -5.39 -5.52 5.12
C ALA A 54 -4.51 -4.26 4.92
N VAL A 55 -3.40 -4.14 5.65
CA VAL A 55 -2.43 -3.05 5.46
C VAL A 55 -1.78 -3.10 4.07
N LEU A 56 -1.40 -4.29 3.58
CA LEU A 56 -0.83 -4.45 2.24
C LEU A 56 -1.83 -4.11 1.12
N PHE A 57 -3.10 -4.43 1.29
CA PHE A 57 -4.18 -4.00 0.40
C PHE A 57 -4.35 -2.47 0.43
N TYR A 58 -4.42 -1.86 1.62
CA TYR A 58 -4.55 -0.41 1.78
C TYR A 58 -3.40 0.38 1.14
N LEU A 59 -2.16 -0.12 1.26
CA LEU A 59 -0.98 0.47 0.61
C LEU A 59 -0.98 0.30 -0.91
N GLY A 60 -1.86 -0.53 -1.47
CA GLY A 60 -1.95 -0.81 -2.90
C GLY A 60 -0.90 -1.81 -3.40
N LEU A 61 -0.43 -2.74 -2.56
CA LEU A 61 0.57 -3.74 -2.97
C LEU A 61 0.06 -4.61 -4.13
N PHE A 62 -1.24 -4.92 -4.16
CA PHE A 62 -1.87 -5.74 -5.21
C PHE A 62 -2.51 -4.90 -6.34
N THR A 63 -2.53 -3.57 -6.23
CA THR A 63 -3.01 -2.66 -7.28
C THR A 63 -2.19 -2.83 -8.55
N ARG A 64 -2.84 -3.20 -9.66
CA ARG A 64 -2.25 -3.20 -11.00
C ARG A 64 -2.14 -1.76 -11.51
N VAL A 65 -1.17 -1.51 -12.39
CA VAL A 65 -0.96 -0.20 -13.01
C VAL A 65 -0.97 -0.34 -14.52
N ASP A 66 -1.78 0.48 -15.18
CA ASP A 66 -1.82 0.58 -16.63
C ASP A 66 -1.05 1.83 -17.09
N VAL A 67 -0.34 1.71 -18.21
CA VAL A 67 0.49 2.77 -18.78
C VAL A 67 -0.16 3.31 -20.05
N GLU A 68 -0.67 4.53 -19.98
CA GLU A 68 -1.32 5.21 -21.09
C GLU A 68 -0.35 6.19 -21.76
N ARG A 69 -0.25 6.17 -23.10
CA ARG A 69 0.42 7.23 -23.86
C ARG A 69 -0.60 8.33 -24.17
N VAL A 70 -0.38 9.55 -23.69
CA VAL A 70 -1.35 10.64 -23.81
C VAL A 70 -0.69 11.99 -24.08
N GLN A 71 -1.43 12.89 -24.73
CA GLN A 71 -1.09 14.31 -24.77
C GLN A 71 -1.55 14.94 -23.46
N ALA A 72 -0.61 15.33 -22.58
CA ALA A 72 -0.94 16.05 -21.37
C ALA A 72 -1.31 17.50 -21.69
N PRO A 73 -2.32 18.09 -21.01
CA PRO A 73 -2.66 19.50 -21.13
C PRO A 73 -1.58 20.40 -20.48
N SER A 74 -1.75 21.71 -20.60
CA SER A 74 -0.99 22.67 -19.80
C SER A 74 -1.45 22.65 -18.34
N TYR A 75 -0.52 22.77 -17.39
CA TYR A 75 -0.85 22.92 -15.97
C TYR A 75 -0.28 24.23 -15.42
N ARG A 76 -1.15 25.14 -14.98
CA ARG A 76 -0.77 26.33 -14.24
C ARG A 76 -0.50 25.96 -12.78
N ILE A 77 0.61 26.44 -12.22
CA ILE A 77 1.13 26.00 -10.91
C ILE A 77 1.56 27.17 -10.03
N ALA A 78 1.24 27.11 -8.74
CA ALA A 78 1.92 27.88 -7.68
C ALA A 78 2.83 26.94 -6.91
N TYR A 79 4.09 27.32 -6.70
CA TYR A 79 5.09 26.42 -6.12
C TYR A 79 6.19 27.14 -5.34
N LEU A 80 6.91 26.36 -4.54
CA LEU A 80 8.24 26.70 -4.03
C LEU A 80 9.27 25.70 -4.57
N PRO A 81 10.49 26.14 -4.90
CA PRO A 81 11.59 25.23 -5.19
C PRO A 81 11.99 24.47 -3.91
N HIS A 82 12.41 23.23 -4.09
CA HIS A 82 12.92 22.36 -3.05
C HIS A 82 14.20 21.68 -3.53
N VAL A 83 15.17 21.53 -2.61
CA VAL A 83 16.40 20.76 -2.82
C VAL A 83 16.52 19.79 -1.66
N GLY A 84 16.70 18.51 -1.97
CA GLY A 84 16.78 17.43 -0.99
C GLY A 84 15.93 16.20 -1.37
N PRO A 85 15.82 15.21 -0.47
CA PRO A 85 15.16 13.94 -0.75
C PRO A 85 13.69 14.11 -1.16
N TYR A 86 13.27 13.48 -2.25
CA TYR A 86 11.89 13.61 -2.76
C TYR A 86 10.80 13.06 -1.83
N ASN A 87 11.16 12.18 -0.87
CA ASN A 87 10.26 11.75 0.20
C ASN A 87 10.10 12.79 1.34
N GLN A 88 10.77 13.95 1.25
CA GLN A 88 10.72 15.04 2.23
C GLN A 88 10.11 16.34 1.65
N ILE A 89 9.35 16.26 0.56
CA ILE A 89 8.69 17.43 -0.06
C ILE A 89 7.47 17.94 0.72
N GLU A 90 6.90 17.14 1.61
CA GLU A 90 5.65 17.44 2.34
C GLU A 90 5.67 18.78 3.13
N PRO A 91 6.75 19.16 3.85
CA PRO A 91 6.83 20.47 4.49
C PRO A 91 6.81 21.64 3.49
N THR A 92 7.24 21.41 2.25
CA THR A 92 7.14 22.42 1.19
C THR A 92 5.71 22.50 0.63
N ILE A 93 5.02 21.37 0.43
CA ILE A 93 3.57 21.35 0.11
C ILE A 93 2.79 22.16 1.16
N LYS A 94 3.02 21.89 2.45
CA LYS A 94 2.33 22.58 3.56
C LYS A 94 2.56 24.10 3.57
N ARG A 95 3.79 24.56 3.29
CA ARG A 95 4.08 26.00 3.17
C ARG A 95 3.34 26.64 2.00
N VAL A 96 3.30 26.00 0.83
CA VAL A 96 2.55 26.51 -0.32
C VAL A 96 1.05 26.56 -0.03
N ALA A 97 0.49 25.52 0.62
CA ALA A 97 -0.91 25.52 1.03
C ALA A 97 -1.24 26.72 1.94
N GLN A 98 -0.45 26.94 2.98
CA GLN A 98 -0.64 28.04 3.94
C GLN A 98 -0.59 29.42 3.26
N SER A 99 0.30 29.65 2.29
CA SER A 99 0.36 30.92 1.56
C SER A 99 -0.83 31.12 0.61
N LEU A 100 -1.30 30.05 -0.05
CA LEU A 100 -2.52 30.08 -0.87
C LEU A 100 -3.77 30.35 -0.02
N GLU A 101 -3.92 29.65 1.11
CA GLU A 101 -5.05 29.80 2.04
C GLU A 101 -5.13 31.21 2.64
N LYS A 102 -3.99 31.81 3.01
CA LYS A 102 -3.91 33.21 3.47
C LYS A 102 -4.37 34.22 2.41
N ALA A 103 -4.24 33.88 1.12
CA ALA A 103 -4.74 34.68 0.00
C ALA A 103 -6.18 34.31 -0.44
N GLY A 104 -6.89 33.49 0.35
CA GLY A 104 -8.26 33.07 0.05
C GLY A 104 -8.38 32.02 -1.06
N LEU A 105 -7.28 31.38 -1.46
CA LEU A 105 -7.27 30.32 -2.47
C LEU A 105 -7.35 28.93 -1.83
N VAL A 106 -8.12 28.02 -2.44
CA VAL A 106 -8.28 26.65 -1.95
C VAL A 106 -7.20 25.75 -2.57
N ALA A 107 -6.25 25.31 -1.75
CA ALA A 107 -5.17 24.40 -2.13
C ALA A 107 -5.67 22.95 -2.32
N LYS A 108 -6.31 22.66 -3.46
CA LYS A 108 -6.94 21.34 -3.71
C LYS A 108 -5.98 20.24 -4.18
N THR A 109 -5.30 20.46 -5.30
CA THR A 109 -4.53 19.40 -5.98
C THR A 109 -3.04 19.70 -5.85
N ALA A 110 -2.36 18.99 -4.97
CA ALA A 110 -0.91 19.12 -4.81
C ALA A 110 -0.17 18.48 -5.99
N PHE A 111 1.07 18.90 -6.24
CA PHE A 111 1.94 18.28 -7.24
C PHE A 111 3.41 18.32 -6.82
N ALA A 112 4.20 17.44 -7.42
CA ALA A 112 5.65 17.47 -7.40
C ALA A 112 6.19 17.36 -8.83
N LEU A 113 7.03 18.31 -9.25
CA LEU A 113 7.74 18.28 -10.52
C LEU A 113 9.22 17.97 -10.22
N LEU A 114 9.61 16.71 -10.41
CA LEU A 114 10.92 16.16 -10.09
C LEU A 114 11.88 16.44 -11.25
N LEU A 115 12.96 17.19 -11.00
CA LEU A 115 13.83 17.72 -12.05
C LEU A 115 15.04 16.82 -12.35
N ASP A 116 15.39 15.90 -11.44
CA ASP A 116 16.63 15.13 -11.47
C ASP A 116 16.37 13.62 -11.38
N ASP A 117 17.26 12.80 -11.96
CA ASP A 117 17.13 11.35 -11.95
C ASP A 117 17.58 10.77 -10.59
N ASN A 118 16.67 10.04 -9.94
CA ASN A 118 16.93 9.33 -8.69
C ASN A 118 18.11 8.33 -8.76
N GLY A 119 18.46 7.83 -9.95
CA GLY A 119 19.60 6.94 -10.16
C GLY A 119 20.94 7.66 -10.41
N GLN A 120 20.93 8.97 -10.67
CA GLN A 120 22.14 9.74 -11.04
C GLN A 120 22.48 10.83 -10.03
N VAL A 121 21.48 11.47 -9.41
CA VAL A 121 21.66 12.56 -8.47
C VAL A 121 21.46 12.07 -7.03
N LYS A 122 22.42 12.37 -6.15
CA LYS A 122 22.34 12.02 -4.72
C LYS A 122 21.14 12.69 -4.04
N PRO A 123 20.43 12.02 -3.11
CA PRO A 123 19.19 12.53 -2.52
C PRO A 123 19.24 13.99 -2.04
N GLU A 124 20.31 14.37 -1.36
CA GLU A 124 20.55 15.71 -0.81
C GLU A 124 20.65 16.83 -1.86
N ASN A 125 20.97 16.48 -3.12
CA ASN A 125 21.16 17.44 -4.22
C ASN A 125 19.99 17.45 -5.23
N ARG A 126 18.96 16.61 -5.03
CA ARG A 126 17.83 16.50 -5.97
C ARG A 126 16.93 17.73 -5.89
N ARG A 127 16.58 18.29 -7.04
CA ARG A 127 15.74 19.49 -7.15
C ARG A 127 14.32 19.11 -7.55
N SER A 128 13.35 19.79 -6.96
CA SER A 128 11.94 19.70 -7.35
C SER A 128 11.25 21.06 -7.28
N LYS A 129 10.18 21.22 -8.07
CA LYS A 129 9.18 22.28 -7.85
C LYS A 129 7.96 21.62 -7.21
N THR A 130 7.51 22.13 -6.08
CA THR A 130 6.46 21.49 -5.29
C THR A 130 5.42 22.52 -4.87
N GLY A 131 4.14 22.19 -5.00
CA GLY A 131 3.05 23.12 -4.68
C GLY A 131 1.70 22.61 -5.14
N TYR A 132 0.87 23.49 -5.71
CA TYR A 132 -0.50 23.19 -6.12
C TYR A 132 -0.80 23.59 -7.57
N LEU A 133 -1.65 22.80 -8.21
CA LEU A 133 -2.28 23.17 -9.49
C LEU A 133 -3.29 24.30 -9.25
N LEU A 134 -3.32 25.27 -10.16
CA LEU A 134 -4.19 26.45 -10.09
C LEU A 134 -5.32 26.37 -11.13
N SER A 135 -6.39 27.11 -10.87
CA SER A 135 -7.32 27.53 -11.92
C SER A 135 -6.75 28.74 -12.68
N ASP A 136 -7.21 28.95 -13.91
CA ASP A 136 -6.70 30.01 -14.80
C ASP A 136 -6.90 31.44 -14.26
N ARG A 137 -7.76 31.62 -13.25
CA ARG A 137 -8.11 32.93 -12.66
C ARG A 137 -7.53 33.20 -11.27
N ALA A 138 -6.80 32.24 -10.67
CA ALA A 138 -6.19 32.45 -9.36
C ALA A 138 -5.09 33.52 -9.41
N VAL A 139 -5.01 34.42 -8.42
CA VAL A 139 -3.89 35.37 -8.30
C VAL A 139 -2.86 34.77 -7.35
N VAL A 140 -1.64 34.51 -7.85
CA VAL A 140 -0.61 33.83 -7.04
C VAL A 140 -0.02 34.81 -5.99
N PRO A 141 0.05 34.43 -4.71
CA PRO A 141 0.74 35.19 -3.67
C PRO A 141 2.19 35.52 -4.04
N THR A 142 2.67 36.71 -3.70
CA THR A 142 4.01 37.20 -4.09
C THR A 142 5.18 36.44 -3.45
N ASP A 143 4.93 35.67 -2.39
CA ASP A 143 5.90 34.78 -1.75
C ASP A 143 6.00 33.40 -2.44
N LEU A 144 5.12 33.11 -3.40
CA LEU A 144 5.13 31.89 -4.20
C LEU A 144 5.59 32.17 -5.64
N GLN A 145 6.18 31.17 -6.28
CA GLN A 145 6.48 31.23 -7.71
C GLN A 145 5.30 30.72 -8.52
N GLU A 146 4.93 31.43 -9.58
CA GLU A 146 4.01 30.93 -10.61
C GLU A 146 4.79 30.22 -11.72
N GLY A 147 4.17 29.23 -12.36
CA GLY A 147 4.69 28.64 -13.59
C GLY A 147 3.61 27.97 -14.44
N LEU A 148 4.02 27.57 -15.64
CA LEU A 148 3.20 26.80 -16.57
C LEU A 148 3.98 25.56 -17.02
N ILE A 149 3.45 24.38 -16.71
CA ILE A 149 3.92 23.12 -17.32
C ILE A 149 3.28 23.07 -18.70
N GLN A 150 4.11 23.05 -19.75
CA GLN A 150 3.66 23.07 -21.14
C GLN A 150 2.99 21.75 -21.55
N PRO A 151 2.00 21.77 -22.47
CA PRO A 151 1.44 20.55 -23.04
C PRO A 151 2.53 19.71 -23.70
N ARG A 152 2.57 18.42 -23.41
CA ARG A 152 3.57 17.50 -23.98
C ARG A 152 3.03 16.07 -24.03
N GLU A 153 3.61 15.27 -24.91
CA GLU A 153 3.34 13.83 -24.92
C GLU A 153 4.02 13.16 -23.73
N VAL A 154 3.25 12.38 -22.97
CA VAL A 154 3.72 11.66 -21.77
C VAL A 154 3.25 10.20 -21.79
N LEU A 155 3.94 9.39 -21.01
CA LEU A 155 3.30 8.24 -20.37
C LEU A 155 2.65 8.70 -19.09
N ARG A 156 1.43 8.23 -18.85
CA ARG A 156 0.64 8.45 -17.65
C ARG A 156 0.36 7.11 -16.98
N VAL A 157 0.50 7.09 -15.65
CA VAL A 157 0.01 6.01 -14.78
C VAL A 157 -0.89 6.62 -13.71
N ARG A 158 -1.99 5.93 -13.40
CA ARG A 158 -2.87 6.25 -12.27
C ARG A 158 -2.80 5.13 -11.23
N PHE A 159 -2.81 5.50 -9.95
CA PHE A 159 -2.62 4.56 -8.85
C PHE A 159 -3.46 4.93 -7.64
N SER A 160 -4.06 3.90 -7.01
CA SER A 160 -4.75 4.02 -5.72
C SER A 160 -3.98 3.27 -4.64
N GLY A 161 -3.78 3.92 -3.48
CA GLY A 161 -2.93 3.46 -2.39
C GLY A 161 -1.84 4.48 -1.98
N GLY A 162 -0.78 4.01 -1.31
CA GLY A 162 0.27 4.88 -0.75
C GLY A 162 1.18 5.54 -1.79
N THR A 163 1.49 6.83 -1.63
CA THR A 163 2.26 7.63 -2.61
C THR A 163 3.62 7.04 -3.00
N LEU A 164 4.33 6.42 -2.04
CA LEU A 164 5.62 5.76 -2.29
C LEU A 164 5.47 4.47 -3.12
N MET A 165 4.41 3.70 -2.89
CA MET A 165 4.10 2.50 -3.67
C MET A 165 3.66 2.89 -5.08
N GLY A 166 2.88 3.97 -5.20
CA GLY A 166 2.44 4.52 -6.49
C GLY A 166 3.60 5.00 -7.35
N SER A 167 4.51 5.82 -6.81
CA SER A 167 5.69 6.28 -7.57
C SER A 167 6.59 5.12 -7.95
N TYR A 168 6.88 4.17 -7.04
CA TYR A 168 7.66 2.98 -7.37
C TYR A 168 7.05 2.19 -8.55
N LYS A 169 5.77 1.82 -8.45
CA LYS A 169 5.09 1.04 -9.49
C LYS A 169 4.95 1.79 -10.81
N ALA A 170 4.56 3.06 -10.76
CA ALA A 170 4.40 3.89 -11.94
C ALA A 170 5.71 4.04 -12.72
N TYR A 171 6.81 4.34 -12.04
CA TYR A 171 8.10 4.48 -12.70
C TYR A 171 8.67 3.16 -13.22
N GLN A 172 8.43 2.02 -12.55
CA GLN A 172 8.80 0.71 -13.11
C GLN A 172 7.99 0.39 -14.37
N ALA A 173 6.66 0.52 -14.33
CA ALA A 173 5.81 0.23 -15.47
C ALA A 173 6.11 1.14 -16.68
N MET A 174 6.35 2.44 -16.45
CA MET A 174 6.77 3.36 -17.52
C MET A 174 8.15 3.01 -18.10
N LYS A 175 9.11 2.58 -17.27
CA LYS A 175 10.44 2.13 -17.74
C LYS A 175 10.34 0.88 -18.60
N GLU A 176 9.57 -0.12 -18.17
CA GLU A 176 9.31 -1.33 -18.93
C GLU A 176 8.62 -1.02 -20.26
N TRP A 177 7.52 -0.26 -20.22
CA TRP A 177 6.76 0.16 -21.41
C TRP A 177 7.65 0.84 -22.45
N ALA A 178 8.51 1.76 -22.00
CA ALA A 178 9.41 2.53 -22.86
C ALA A 178 10.54 1.67 -23.43
N SER A 179 11.11 0.78 -22.60
CA SER A 179 12.16 -0.15 -23.02
C SER A 179 11.69 -1.04 -24.18
N VAL A 180 10.57 -1.75 -24.02
CA VAL A 180 10.07 -2.71 -25.02
C VAL A 180 9.52 -2.06 -26.30
N ARG A 181 9.30 -0.74 -26.31
CA ARG A 181 8.80 0.01 -27.48
C ARG A 181 9.84 0.95 -28.11
N GLY A 182 11.09 0.93 -27.65
CA GLY A 182 12.14 1.80 -28.20
C GLY A 182 11.94 3.28 -27.88
N TYR A 183 11.39 3.62 -26.71
CA TYR A 183 11.27 4.99 -26.23
C TYR A 183 12.28 5.30 -25.12
N GLN A 184 12.59 6.58 -24.96
CA GLN A 184 13.32 7.16 -23.84
C GLN A 184 12.35 7.98 -22.99
N LEU A 185 12.41 7.80 -21.66
CA LEU A 185 11.70 8.63 -20.69
C LEU A 185 12.45 9.96 -20.49
N LEU A 186 11.71 11.05 -20.36
CA LEU A 186 12.22 12.41 -20.24
C LEU A 186 11.75 13.06 -18.94
N LEU A 187 12.72 13.66 -18.24
CA LEU A 187 12.47 14.58 -17.13
C LEU A 187 11.96 15.94 -17.62
N PRO A 188 11.31 16.75 -16.77
CA PRO A 188 10.93 16.42 -15.39
C PRO A 188 9.81 15.38 -15.32
N ALA A 189 9.77 14.62 -14.23
CA ALA A 189 8.61 13.80 -13.87
C ALA A 189 7.57 14.68 -13.17
N LEU A 190 6.29 14.51 -13.47
CA LEU A 190 5.19 15.20 -12.80
C LEU A 190 4.36 14.18 -12.02
N GLU A 191 4.29 14.35 -10.70
CA GLU A 191 3.38 13.63 -9.82
C GLU A 191 2.26 14.58 -9.38
N ILE A 192 1.01 14.13 -9.45
CA ILE A 192 -0.19 14.88 -9.11
C ILE A 192 -0.94 14.13 -8.01
N TYR A 193 -1.19 14.82 -6.91
CA TYR A 193 -1.86 14.29 -5.72
C TYR A 193 -3.15 15.08 -5.46
N PRO A 194 -4.30 14.61 -6.00
CA PRO A 194 -5.59 15.13 -5.56
C PRO A 194 -5.88 14.75 -4.08
N PRO A 195 -6.91 15.31 -3.43
CA PRO A 195 -7.25 15.01 -2.03
C PRO A 195 -7.62 13.54 -1.73
N GLY A 196 -7.71 12.70 -2.75
CA GLY A 196 -7.99 11.27 -2.66
C GLY A 196 -7.28 10.52 -3.79
N ASP A 197 -7.80 9.36 -4.16
CA ASP A 197 -7.28 8.57 -5.28
C ASP A 197 -8.12 8.77 -6.57
N PRO A 198 -7.53 8.52 -7.75
CA PRO A 198 -6.16 8.07 -7.97
C PRO A 198 -5.14 9.22 -7.99
N LYS A 199 -3.92 8.91 -7.52
CA LYS A 199 -2.71 9.71 -7.77
C LYS A 199 -2.26 9.49 -9.21
N GLU A 200 -1.71 10.52 -9.85
CA GLU A 200 -1.29 10.47 -11.25
C GLU A 200 0.21 10.75 -11.39
N TYR A 201 0.90 9.95 -12.21
CA TYR A 201 2.34 10.02 -12.43
C TYR A 201 2.60 10.13 -13.93
N GLN A 202 3.41 11.11 -14.33
CA GLN A 202 3.70 11.40 -15.74
C GLN A 202 5.20 11.56 -16.01
N LEU A 203 5.66 10.97 -17.10
CA LEU A 203 7.00 11.21 -17.67
C LEU A 203 6.88 11.52 -19.16
N GLY A 204 7.64 12.52 -19.62
CA GLY A 204 7.72 12.80 -21.07
C GLY A 204 8.35 11.63 -21.82
N ILE A 205 8.09 11.54 -23.12
CA ILE A 205 8.72 10.51 -23.97
C ILE A 205 9.31 11.07 -25.25
N ARG A 206 10.33 10.36 -25.76
CA ARG A 206 10.90 10.53 -27.09
C ARG A 206 11.19 9.15 -27.68
N LYS A 207 10.82 8.93 -28.94
CA LYS A 207 11.21 7.70 -29.65
C LYS A 207 12.73 7.70 -29.83
N LYS A 208 13.40 6.58 -29.56
CA LYS A 208 14.81 6.39 -29.89
C LYS A 208 14.93 6.30 -31.40
N SER A 209 15.82 7.12 -31.98
CA SER A 209 16.26 7.00 -33.37
C SER A 209 17.21 5.82 -33.55
#